data_AF-A0A2V6P0C4-F1
#
_entry.id   AF-A0A2V6P0C4-F1
#
_cell.length_a   1.000
_cell.length_b   1.000
_cell.length_c   1.000
_cell.angle_alpha   90.00
_cell.angle_beta   90.00
_cell.angle_gamma   90.00
#
_symmetry.space_group_name_H-M   'P 1'
#
loop_
_entity.id
_entity.type
_entity.pdbx_description
1 polymer ?
#
loop_
_entity_poly.entity_id
_entity_poly.type
_entity_poly.pdbx_seq_one_letter_code
_entity_poly.pdbx_strand_id
1 'polypeptide(L)'
;MRRPAGRQTPFNHAGHLLPTFEIMVVVTMFVLLIVCANVGNLLLVRSFARRHEMTVRLAMGAGRGRLVRQLVTEGLLLSACGAAGGMLVAYWCRHALVLLFPGDAMYLPGQMDSRVLGLSAAICFVVTLAVGLVPAFQTRHLALADTLKTEASTVMGARGRAWFRSSLVVLQVTLSFILLVGGTLLMQSLRKIRTTSPGFSTTRVLDTWIPLAAAGYDAPRAKTFQDELIQRVRALPGVEAAAYARAVPLGYGSFSSTPIAVDGYEAQLNEQPTAEYNEVSPDYFATLGIPLISGREFTRADDENAARVAIVNQTMIARYWRGRNPIGQRLQVKGNWVQVVGVVKDSKYCSMDEAPRPFFYVPLRQYFSKEPDIHIRTTQPLQTVQTALIREVRALDPNLAVYEMITLQEQVERSTSHELVAVALVALFGGLALLLASIGLYGV
;
A
#
# COMPACT_ATOMS: atom_id res chain seq x y z
N MET A 1 -11.95 22.72 -30.93
CA MET A 1 -11.57 23.36 -29.64
C MET A 1 -10.54 22.51 -28.94
N ARG A 2 -9.27 22.95 -28.94
CA ARG A 2 -8.14 22.25 -28.29
C ARG A 2 -8.26 22.40 -26.77
N ARG A 3 -8.47 21.30 -26.04
CA ARG A 3 -8.29 21.28 -24.58
C ARG A 3 -6.78 21.25 -24.28
N PRO A 4 -6.28 22.06 -23.33
CA PRO A 4 -4.87 22.07 -22.98
C PRO A 4 -4.48 20.77 -22.25
N ALA A 5 -3.23 20.35 -22.45
CA ALA A 5 -2.62 19.21 -21.78
C ALA A 5 -2.87 19.28 -20.27
N GLY A 6 -3.47 18.22 -19.72
CA GLY A 6 -3.66 18.09 -18.28
C GLY A 6 -2.31 18.14 -17.59
N ARG A 7 -2.13 19.15 -16.72
CA ARG A 7 -1.06 19.15 -15.72
C ARG A 7 -1.18 17.85 -14.92
N GLN A 8 -0.19 16.97 -15.09
CA GLN A 8 0.04 15.86 -14.17
C GLN A 8 0.36 16.47 -12.80
N THR A 9 -0.63 16.51 -11.91
CA THR A 9 -0.36 16.75 -10.50
C THR A 9 0.08 15.42 -9.88
N PRO A 10 1.10 15.41 -8.99
CA PRO A 10 1.63 14.20 -8.38
C PRO A 10 0.65 13.48 -7.42
N PHE A 11 -0.61 13.92 -7.35
CA PHE A 11 -1.61 13.47 -6.38
C PHE A 11 -2.69 12.56 -6.96
N ASN A 12 -2.61 12.15 -8.23
CA ASN A 12 -3.59 11.22 -8.81
C ASN A 12 -3.59 9.82 -8.16
N HIS A 13 -2.60 9.50 -7.31
CA HIS A 13 -2.56 8.27 -6.50
C HIS A 13 -2.85 8.52 -5.00
N ALA A 14 -3.13 9.76 -4.59
CA ALA A 14 -3.37 10.09 -3.19
C ALA A 14 -4.63 9.39 -2.62
N GLY A 15 -5.63 9.14 -3.46
CA GLY A 15 -6.84 8.41 -3.07
C GLY A 15 -6.57 6.99 -2.54
N HIS A 16 -5.53 6.32 -3.05
CA HIS A 16 -5.13 4.98 -2.60
C HIS A 16 -4.28 5.01 -1.32
N LEU A 17 -3.70 6.17 -0.96
CA LEU A 17 -2.87 6.33 0.25
C LEU A 17 -3.67 6.80 1.46
N LEU A 18 -4.84 7.42 1.26
CA LEU A 18 -5.70 7.89 2.34
C LEU A 18 -6.03 6.79 3.38
N PRO A 19 -6.47 5.58 2.99
CA PRO A 19 -6.77 4.53 3.97
C PRO A 19 -5.54 4.10 4.78
N THR A 20 -4.37 4.07 4.14
CA THR A 20 -3.10 3.75 4.80
C THR A 20 -2.76 4.80 5.85
N PHE A 21 -2.91 6.09 5.54
CA PHE A 21 -2.66 7.16 6.49
C PHE A 21 -3.66 7.14 7.66
N GLU A 22 -4.93 6.83 7.42
CA GLU A 22 -5.94 6.67 8.48
C GLU A 22 -5.55 5.56 9.45
N ILE A 23 -5.16 4.38 8.95
CA ILE A 23 -4.68 3.27 9.79
C ILE A 23 -3.45 3.69 10.60
N MET A 24 -2.50 4.41 9.98
CA MET A 24 -1.29 4.89 10.67
C MET A 24 -1.61 5.85 11.83
N VAL A 25 -2.57 6.75 11.65
CA VAL A 25 -3.00 7.68 12.71
C VAL A 25 -3.62 6.92 13.88
N VAL A 26 -4.49 5.94 13.61
CA VAL A 26 -5.10 5.10 14.66
C VAL A 26 -4.03 4.34 15.45
N VAL A 27 -3.08 3.71 14.75
CA VAL A 27 -1.97 2.97 15.38
C VAL A 27 -1.11 3.89 16.24
N THR A 28 -0.77 5.07 15.73
CA THR A 28 0.02 6.07 16.48
C THR A 28 -0.71 6.52 17.75
N MET A 29 -2.04 6.72 17.67
CA MET A 29 -2.86 7.10 18.81
C MET A 29 -2.87 6.00 19.89
N PHE A 30 -2.98 4.72 19.51
CA PHE A 30 -2.91 3.61 20.47
C PHE A 30 -1.54 3.53 21.16
N VAL A 31 -0.44 3.67 20.42
CA VAL A 31 0.91 3.69 21.00
C VAL A 31 1.07 4.88 21.95
N LEU A 32 0.56 6.06 21.59
CA LEU A 32 0.59 7.24 22.46
C LEU A 32 -0.15 6.98 23.78
N LEU A 33 -1.35 6.38 23.73
CA LEU A 33 -2.10 6.03 24.93
C LEU A 33 -1.35 5.03 25.82
N ILE A 34 -0.71 4.01 25.22
CA ILE A 34 0.12 3.04 25.94
C ILE A 34 1.29 3.73 26.65
N VAL A 35 2.01 4.62 25.95
CA VAL A 35 3.12 5.39 26.53
C VAL A 35 2.61 6.27 27.68
N CYS A 36 1.48 6.95 27.51
CA CYS A 36 0.88 7.78 28.55
C CYS A 36 0.50 6.96 29.79
N ALA A 37 -0.09 5.77 29.61
CA ALA A 37 -0.41 4.87 30.71
C ALA A 37 0.86 4.42 31.47
N ASN A 38 1.93 4.09 30.75
CA ASN A 38 3.21 3.71 31.32
C ASN A 38 3.87 4.82 32.13
N VAL A 39 3.96 6.01 31.55
CA VAL A 39 4.53 7.19 32.22
C VAL A 39 3.71 7.53 33.46
N GLY A 40 2.38 7.45 33.35
CA GLY A 40 1.46 7.56 34.48
C GLY A 40 1.78 6.58 35.59
N ASN A 41 1.90 5.28 35.26
CA ASN A 41 2.20 4.23 36.24
C ASN A 41 3.57 4.45 36.93
N LEU A 42 4.63 4.72 36.16
CA LEU A 42 5.99 4.92 36.70
C LEU A 42 6.08 6.15 37.61
N LEU A 43 5.42 7.26 37.25
CA LEU A 43 5.40 8.47 38.07
C LEU A 43 4.56 8.29 39.33
N LEU A 44 3.47 7.52 39.28
CA LEU A 44 2.72 7.13 40.47
C LEU A 44 3.61 6.33 41.43
N VAL A 45 4.34 5.32 40.96
CA VAL A 45 5.28 4.52 41.77
C VAL A 45 6.37 5.39 42.40
N ARG A 46 7.01 6.26 41.61
CA ARG A 46 8.03 7.21 42.11
C ARG A 46 7.47 8.19 43.14
N SER A 47 6.23 8.64 42.98
CA SER A 47 5.60 9.56 43.93
C SER A 47 5.42 8.93 45.32
N PHE A 48 5.28 7.61 45.42
CA PHE A 48 5.15 6.91 46.71
C PHE A 48 6.50 6.76 47.41
N ALA A 49 7.56 6.47 46.67
CA ALA A 49 8.91 6.46 47.23
C ALA A 49 9.31 7.86 47.76
N ARG A 50 8.91 8.93 47.07
CA ARG A 50 9.18 10.33 47.47
C ARG A 50 8.21 10.89 48.52
N ARG A 51 7.17 10.15 48.91
CA ARG A 51 6.13 10.61 49.84
C ARG A 51 6.68 10.86 51.24
N HIS A 52 7.61 10.02 51.69
CA HIS A 52 8.27 10.17 52.98
C HIS A 52 9.13 11.45 53.02
N GLU A 53 9.94 11.69 51.99
CA GLU A 53 10.76 12.89 51.85
C GLU A 53 9.92 14.18 51.79
N MET A 54 8.82 14.19 51.03
CA MET A 54 7.94 15.36 50.94
C MET A 54 7.22 15.65 52.27
N THR A 55 6.86 14.61 53.03
CA THR A 55 6.22 14.77 54.35
C THR A 55 7.19 15.37 55.37
N VAL A 56 8.46 14.93 55.36
CA VAL A 56 9.53 15.50 56.19
C VAL A 56 9.81 16.97 55.82
N ARG A 57 9.88 17.31 54.53
CA ARG A 57 10.09 18.69 54.08
C ARG A 57 8.91 19.62 54.43
N LEU A 58 7.68 19.12 54.38
CA LEU A 58 6.50 19.86 54.82
C LEU A 58 6.49 20.09 56.34
N ALA A 59 6.91 19.08 57.13
CA ALA A 59 7.05 19.21 58.59
C ALA A 59 8.12 20.24 58.98
N MET A 60 9.16 20.40 58.15
CA MET A 60 10.22 21.42 58.31
C MET A 60 9.81 22.83 57.81
N GLY A 61 8.54 23.04 57.40
CA GLY A 61 8.02 24.36 57.01
C GLY A 61 8.23 24.75 55.54
N ALA A 62 8.61 23.81 54.65
CA ALA A 62 8.75 24.12 53.23
C ALA A 62 7.39 24.49 52.61
N GLY A 63 7.33 25.65 51.95
CA GLY A 63 6.11 26.12 51.28
C GLY A 63 5.65 25.17 50.16
N ARG A 64 4.36 24.82 50.15
CA ARG A 64 3.72 23.90 49.19
C ARG A 64 3.97 24.28 47.72
N GLY A 65 4.00 25.57 47.40
CA GLY A 65 4.32 26.06 46.05
C GLY A 65 5.75 25.76 45.60
N ARG A 66 6.71 25.71 46.53
CA ARG A 66 8.12 25.39 46.23
C ARG A 66 8.29 23.91 45.85
N LEU A 67 7.56 23.02 46.52
CA LEU A 67 7.53 21.58 46.23
C LEU A 67 6.85 21.29 44.88
N VAL A 68 5.72 21.94 44.59
CA VAL A 68 5.04 21.80 43.29
C VAL A 68 5.93 22.33 42.17
N ARG A 69 6.57 23.50 42.34
CA ARG A 69 7.49 24.07 41.34
C ARG A 69 8.65 23.13 41.06
N GLN A 70 9.24 22.52 42.09
CA GLN A 70 10.33 21.57 41.94
C GLN A 70 9.92 20.33 41.11
N LEU A 71 8.77 19.72 41.43
CA LEU A 71 8.27 18.55 40.70
C LEU A 71 7.96 18.88 39.23
N VAL A 72 7.36 20.05 38.98
CA VAL A 72 7.06 20.51 37.62
C VAL A 72 8.36 20.78 36.85
N THR A 73 9.37 21.39 37.47
CA THR A 73 10.67 21.63 36.81
C THR A 73 11.43 20.33 36.50
N GLU A 74 11.44 19.35 37.42
CA GLU A 74 12.05 18.04 37.17
C GLU A 74 11.33 17.29 36.05
N GLY A 75 9.99 17.33 36.03
CA GLY A 75 9.18 16.73 34.98
C GLY A 75 9.39 17.39 33.62
N LEU A 76 9.43 18.73 33.56
CA LEU A 76 9.70 19.48 32.33
C LEU A 76 11.10 19.20 31.77
N LEU A 77 12.13 19.09 32.62
CA LEU A 77 13.47 18.73 32.18
C LEU A 77 13.52 17.32 31.58
N LEU A 78 12.90 16.34 32.26
CA LEU A 78 12.80 14.97 31.73
C LEU A 78 12.03 14.92 30.41
N SER A 79 10.93 15.67 30.30
CA SER A 79 10.15 15.77 29.06
C SER A 79 10.92 16.45 27.94
N ALA A 80 11.73 17.47 28.23
CA ALA A 80 12.56 18.13 27.22
C ALA A 80 13.64 17.19 26.69
N CYS A 81 14.33 16.45 27.57
CA CYS A 81 15.29 15.43 27.16
C CYS A 81 14.61 14.31 26.36
N GLY A 82 13.44 13.84 26.80
CA GLY A 82 12.65 12.84 26.08
C GLY A 82 12.19 13.31 24.70
N ALA A 83 11.71 14.55 24.60
CA ALA A 83 11.30 15.14 23.32
C ALA A 83 12.49 15.30 22.36
N ALA A 84 13.63 15.79 22.85
CA ALA A 84 14.85 15.91 22.05
C ALA A 84 15.36 14.55 21.57
N GLY A 85 15.41 13.55 22.45
CA GLY A 85 15.76 12.18 22.09
C GLY A 85 14.79 11.55 21.09
N GLY A 86 13.48 11.76 21.28
CA GLY A 86 12.45 11.31 20.35
C GLY A 86 12.58 11.95 18.96
N MET A 87 12.87 13.26 18.90
CA MET A 87 13.17 13.97 17.64
C MET A 87 14.38 13.35 16.92
N LEU A 88 15.45 13.03 17.66
CA LEU A 88 16.66 12.44 17.09
C LEU A 88 16.39 11.04 16.54
N VAL A 89 15.67 10.20 17.29
CA VAL A 89 15.25 8.88 16.83
C VAL A 89 14.35 8.99 15.60
N ALA A 90 13.39 9.92 15.59
CA ALA A 90 12.53 10.16 14.43
C ALA A 90 13.35 10.56 13.18
N TYR A 91 14.38 11.40 13.35
CA TYR A 91 15.29 11.78 12.29
C TYR A 91 16.08 10.58 11.73
N TRP A 92 16.58 9.69 12.60
CA TRP A 92 17.26 8.47 12.17
C TRP A 92 16.32 7.46 11.50
N CYS A 93 15.13 7.22 12.07
CA CYS A 93 14.13 6.33 11.50
C CYS A 93 13.71 6.78 10.11
N ARG A 94 13.55 8.09 9.89
CA ARG A 94 13.31 8.66 8.56
C ARG A 94 14.40 8.28 7.58
N HIS A 95 15.67 8.43 7.96
CA HIS A 95 16.79 8.12 7.07
C HIS A 95 16.92 6.61 6.80
N ALA A 96 16.68 5.78 7.83
CA ALA A 96 16.63 4.33 7.69
C ALA A 96 15.47 3.87 6.78
N LEU A 97 14.31 4.52 6.84
CA LEU A 97 13.17 4.20 6.00
C LEU A 97 13.47 4.45 4.51
N VAL A 98 14.18 5.54 4.18
CA VAL A 98 14.63 5.83 2.81
C VAL A 98 15.62 4.77 2.32
N LEU A 99 16.47 4.23 3.20
CA LEU A 99 17.44 3.17 2.85
C LEU A 99 16.78 1.79 2.68
N LEU A 100 15.71 1.50 3.42
CA LEU A 100 14.99 0.22 3.39
C LEU A 100 14.04 0.08 2.19
N PHE A 101 13.63 1.19 1.56
CA PHE A 101 12.75 1.20 0.39
C PHE A 101 13.38 1.97 -0.78
N PRO A 102 14.46 1.45 -1.40
CA PRO A 102 15.07 2.06 -2.57
C PRO A 102 14.17 1.87 -3.80
N GLY A 103 13.48 2.91 -4.25
CA GLY A 103 12.72 2.89 -5.49
C GLY A 103 11.84 4.12 -5.71
N ASP A 104 11.71 4.53 -6.97
CA ASP A 104 10.97 5.71 -7.47
C ASP A 104 9.47 5.75 -7.12
N ALA A 105 8.92 4.72 -6.46
CA ALA A 105 7.49 4.58 -6.22
C ALA A 105 6.94 5.56 -5.16
N MET A 106 7.78 6.17 -4.32
CA MET A 106 7.29 7.11 -3.31
C MET A 106 8.31 8.22 -3.05
N TYR A 107 8.27 9.26 -3.88
CA TYR A 107 8.85 10.57 -3.53
C TYR A 107 8.03 11.17 -2.38
N LEU A 108 8.13 10.60 -1.17
CA LEU A 108 7.72 11.33 0.02
C LEU A 108 8.72 12.48 0.15
N PRO A 109 8.28 13.74 0.02
CA PRO A 109 9.12 14.84 0.43
C PRO A 109 9.37 14.63 1.92
N GLY A 110 10.51 14.07 2.27
CA GLY A 110 10.87 13.77 3.65
C GLY A 110 11.15 15.04 4.44
N GLN A 111 10.48 16.16 4.18
CA GLN A 111 10.65 17.34 5.00
C GLN A 111 9.89 17.10 6.30
N MET A 112 10.61 17.26 7.41
CA MET A 112 10.03 17.14 8.73
C MET A 112 9.10 18.33 8.93
N ASP A 113 7.79 18.09 8.87
CA ASP A 113 6.81 19.16 8.99
C ASP A 113 6.88 19.76 10.40
N SER A 114 7.15 21.06 10.47
CA SER A 114 7.22 21.81 11.73
C SER A 114 5.90 21.75 12.50
N ARG A 115 4.77 21.53 11.83
CA ARG A 115 3.45 21.34 12.45
C ARG A 115 3.40 20.03 13.24
N VAL A 116 3.95 18.94 12.69
CA VAL A 116 3.99 17.63 13.35
C VAL A 116 4.94 17.66 14.55
N LEU A 117 6.09 18.32 14.40
CA LEU A 117 7.02 18.55 15.51
C LEU A 117 6.38 19.40 16.62
N GLY A 118 5.70 20.48 16.26
CA GLY A 118 4.97 21.35 17.19
C GLY A 118 3.86 20.60 17.93
N LEU A 119 3.06 19.79 17.21
CA LEU A 119 2.03 18.94 17.80
C LEU A 119 2.62 17.91 18.77
N SER A 120 3.72 17.26 18.39
CA SER A 120 4.40 16.27 19.23
C SER A 120 4.94 16.91 20.51
N ALA A 121 5.54 18.09 20.41
CA ALA A 121 6.01 18.87 21.56
C ALA A 121 4.85 19.29 22.47
N ALA A 122 3.72 19.73 21.90
CA ALA A 122 2.52 20.11 22.65
C ALA A 122 1.93 18.91 23.41
N ILE A 123 1.85 17.73 22.78
CA ILE A 123 1.38 16.51 23.42
C ILE A 123 2.30 16.12 24.59
N CYS A 124 3.63 16.11 24.39
CA CYS A 124 4.58 15.83 25.47
C CYS A 124 4.41 16.78 26.66
N PHE A 125 4.21 18.08 26.39
CA PHE A 125 3.98 19.08 27.42
C PHE A 125 2.66 18.82 28.18
N VAL A 126 1.57 18.57 27.47
CA VAL A 126 0.25 18.29 28.08
C VAL A 126 0.29 17.03 28.94
N VAL A 127 0.92 15.95 28.45
CA VAL A 127 1.07 14.69 29.20
C VAL A 127 1.92 14.91 30.45
N THR A 128 3.04 15.63 30.34
CA THR A 128 3.92 15.95 31.48
C THR A 128 3.21 16.79 32.53
N LEU A 129 2.41 17.77 32.10
CA LEU A 129 1.62 18.61 32.99
C LEU A 129 0.51 17.80 33.68
N ALA A 130 -0.26 17.02 32.91
CA ALA A 130 -1.33 16.18 33.45
C ALA A 130 -0.79 15.18 34.48
N VAL A 131 0.28 14.46 34.15
CA VAL A 131 0.83 13.44 35.04
C VAL A 131 1.63 14.06 36.21
N GLY A 132 2.32 15.18 36.00
CA GLY A 132 3.08 15.88 37.04
C GLY A 132 2.19 16.59 38.08
N LEU A 133 0.98 17.00 37.70
CA LEU A 133 0.02 17.63 38.61
C LEU A 133 -0.79 16.62 39.44
N VAL A 134 -0.97 15.37 38.98
CA VAL A 134 -1.73 14.33 39.70
C VAL A 134 -1.22 14.10 41.14
N PRO A 135 0.10 13.97 41.41
CA PRO A 135 0.61 13.87 42.78
C PRO A 135 0.41 15.16 43.60
N ALA A 136 0.52 16.33 42.96
CA ALA A 136 0.38 17.63 43.61
C ALA A 136 -1.05 17.88 44.11
N PHE A 137 -2.06 17.39 43.38
CA PHE A 137 -3.45 17.44 43.83
C PHE A 137 -3.78 16.37 44.89
N GLN A 138 -3.19 15.17 44.79
CA GLN A 138 -3.41 14.12 45.80
C GLN A 138 -2.91 14.55 47.20
N THR A 139 -1.79 15.27 47.29
CA THR A 139 -1.27 15.80 48.57
C THR A 139 -2.16 16.86 49.22
N ARG A 140 -3.00 17.58 48.46
CA ARG A 140 -3.95 18.56 49.01
C ARG A 140 -5.10 17.89 49.76
N HIS A 141 -5.56 16.73 49.30
CA HIS A 141 -6.69 16.02 49.93
C HIS A 141 -6.29 15.16 51.12
N LEU A 142 -5.04 14.65 51.17
CA LEU A 142 -4.57 13.81 52.26
C LEU A 142 -4.39 14.59 53.57
N ALA A 143 -3.89 15.82 53.50
CA ALA A 143 -3.65 16.65 54.70
C ALA A 143 -4.94 17.16 55.39
N LEU A 144 -6.10 17.11 54.72
CA LEU A 144 -7.39 17.50 55.30
C LEU A 144 -8.11 16.32 55.99
N ALA A 145 -7.76 15.08 55.66
CA ALA A 145 -8.35 13.87 56.25
C ALA A 145 -7.48 13.28 57.38
N ASP A 146 -6.15 13.46 57.32
CA ASP A 146 -5.20 12.92 58.30
C ASP A 146 -5.18 13.68 59.65
N THR A 147 -5.86 14.81 59.78
CA THR A 147 -5.99 15.50 61.08
C THR A 147 -7.03 14.87 62.01
N LEU A 148 -7.79 13.84 61.60
CA LEU A 148 -8.86 13.30 62.45
C LEU A 148 -9.03 11.78 62.57
N LYS A 149 -8.39 10.91 61.77
CA LYS A 149 -8.61 9.44 61.92
C LYS A 149 -7.43 8.60 61.42
N THR A 150 -6.49 8.32 62.33
CA THR A 150 -5.44 7.32 62.14
C THR A 150 -6.04 5.90 62.23
N GLU A 151 -5.54 5.00 61.38
CA GLU A 151 -5.68 3.52 61.37
C GLU A 151 -6.79 2.82 60.57
N ALA A 152 -7.95 3.42 60.26
CA ALA A 152 -8.98 2.73 59.45
C ALA A 152 -8.96 3.06 57.93
N SER A 153 -8.31 4.16 57.53
CA SER A 153 -8.40 4.73 56.18
C SER A 153 -7.37 4.18 55.17
N THR A 154 -6.36 3.44 55.64
CA THR A 154 -5.29 2.84 54.81
C THR A 154 -5.81 1.74 53.88
N VAL A 155 -6.87 1.03 54.25
CA VAL A 155 -7.40 -0.12 53.47
C VAL A 155 -8.30 0.33 52.30
N MET A 156 -9.10 1.39 52.46
CA MET A 156 -10.01 1.88 51.39
C MET A 156 -9.27 2.68 50.30
N GLY A 157 -8.27 3.48 50.67
CA GLY A 157 -7.44 4.22 49.71
C GLY A 157 -6.48 3.33 48.91
N ALA A 158 -6.00 2.24 49.50
CA ALA A 158 -5.17 1.25 48.81
C ALA A 158 -5.95 0.47 47.74
N ARG A 159 -7.24 0.17 47.98
CA ARG A 159 -8.10 -0.61 47.07
C ARG A 159 -8.46 0.16 45.79
N GLY A 160 -8.84 1.43 45.91
CA GLY A 160 -9.12 2.29 44.73
C GLY A 160 -7.87 2.59 43.90
N ARG A 161 -6.71 2.72 44.56
CA ARG A 161 -5.41 2.93 43.90
C ARG A 161 -4.91 1.68 43.17
N ALA A 162 -5.05 0.51 43.78
CA ALA A 162 -4.75 -0.76 43.13
C ALA A 162 -5.65 -0.97 41.90
N TRP A 163 -6.95 -0.63 42.00
CA TRP A 163 -7.89 -0.72 40.89
C TRP A 163 -7.54 0.22 39.73
N PHE A 164 -7.22 1.50 39.98
CA PHE A 164 -6.81 2.42 38.91
C PHE A 164 -5.54 1.95 38.17
N ARG A 165 -4.56 1.42 38.91
CA ARG A 165 -3.33 0.87 38.34
C ARG A 165 -3.60 -0.41 37.54
N SER A 166 -4.40 -1.32 38.07
CA SER A 166 -4.83 -2.53 37.37
C SER A 166 -5.59 -2.18 36.09
N SER A 167 -6.47 -1.17 36.12
CA SER A 167 -7.19 -0.69 34.92
C SER A 167 -6.25 -0.12 33.86
N LEU A 168 -5.20 0.63 34.24
CA LEU A 168 -4.18 1.12 33.29
C LEU A 168 -3.39 -0.02 32.64
N VAL A 169 -3.00 -1.04 33.42
CA VAL A 169 -2.32 -2.22 32.89
C VAL A 169 -3.23 -3.02 31.96
N VAL A 170 -4.49 -3.24 32.36
CA VAL A 170 -5.47 -3.94 31.51
C VAL A 170 -5.68 -3.18 30.20
N LEU A 171 -5.85 -1.85 30.24
CA LEU A 171 -5.96 -1.02 29.05
C LEU A 171 -4.73 -1.17 28.14
N GLN A 172 -3.55 -1.10 28.73
CA GLN A 172 -2.29 -1.25 28.01
C GLN A 172 -2.15 -2.61 27.33
N VAL A 173 -2.38 -3.70 28.08
CA VAL A 173 -2.32 -5.07 27.54
C VAL A 173 -3.36 -5.25 26.43
N THR A 174 -4.57 -4.71 26.62
CA THR A 174 -5.64 -4.77 25.61
C THR A 174 -5.24 -4.04 24.34
N LEU A 175 -4.72 -2.81 24.43
CA LEU A 175 -4.28 -2.03 23.27
C LEU A 175 -3.09 -2.70 22.55
N SER A 176 -2.11 -3.23 23.29
CA SER A 176 -0.99 -3.99 22.70
C SER A 176 -1.49 -5.24 21.98
N PHE A 177 -2.45 -5.97 22.57
CA PHE A 177 -3.05 -7.14 21.93
C PHE A 177 -3.81 -6.77 20.64
N ILE A 178 -4.58 -5.68 20.65
CA ILE A 178 -5.26 -5.17 19.45
C ILE A 178 -4.26 -4.84 18.34
N LEU A 179 -3.15 -4.16 18.66
CA LEU A 179 -2.12 -3.82 17.67
C LEU A 179 -1.43 -5.08 17.10
N LEU A 180 -1.10 -6.06 17.94
CA LEU A 180 -0.46 -7.31 17.50
C LEU A 180 -1.39 -8.16 16.64
N VAL A 181 -2.64 -8.36 17.07
CA VAL A 181 -3.63 -9.11 16.30
C VAL A 181 -3.95 -8.39 15.00
N GLY A 182 -4.16 -7.07 15.04
CA GLY A 182 -4.40 -6.25 13.86
C GLY A 182 -3.24 -6.31 12.86
N GLY A 183 -2.00 -6.15 13.32
CA GLY A 183 -0.80 -6.29 12.48
C GLY A 183 -0.65 -7.68 11.87
N THR A 184 -0.93 -8.73 12.66
CA THR A 184 -0.89 -10.12 12.17
C THR A 184 -1.97 -10.39 11.12
N LEU A 185 -3.19 -9.92 11.34
CA LEU A 185 -4.29 -10.06 10.39
C LEU A 185 -4.02 -9.28 9.10
N LEU A 186 -3.49 -8.06 9.18
CA LEU A 186 -3.08 -7.28 8.01
C LEU A 186 -1.99 -8.00 7.22
N MET A 187 -0.99 -8.58 7.89
CA MET A 187 0.06 -9.38 7.24
C MET A 187 -0.51 -10.62 6.56
N GLN A 188 -1.43 -11.34 7.21
CA GLN A 188 -2.11 -12.49 6.62
C GLN A 188 -2.97 -12.08 5.42
N SER A 189 -3.69 -10.96 5.51
CA SER A 189 -4.49 -10.41 4.42
C SER A 189 -3.62 -10.06 3.21
N LEU A 190 -2.52 -9.34 3.43
CA LEU A 190 -1.56 -9.00 2.37
C LEU A 190 -0.98 -10.25 1.71
N ARG A 191 -0.60 -11.24 2.51
CA ARG A 191 -0.09 -12.53 2.00
C ARG A 191 -1.14 -13.25 1.15
N LYS A 192 -2.42 -13.22 1.58
CA LYS A 192 -3.54 -13.81 0.83
C LYS A 192 -3.81 -13.05 -0.46
N ILE A 193 -3.76 -11.71 -0.45
CA ILE A 193 -3.91 -10.87 -1.64
C ILE A 193 -2.83 -11.23 -2.66
N ARG A 194 -1.56 -11.35 -2.25
CA ARG A 194 -0.42 -11.67 -3.13
C ARG A 194 -0.43 -13.09 -3.71
N THR A 195 -1.07 -14.06 -3.06
CA THR A 195 -1.11 -15.46 -3.53
C THR A 195 -2.43 -15.83 -4.20
N THR A 196 -3.46 -14.99 -4.10
CA THR A 196 -4.72 -15.21 -4.80
C THR A 196 -4.49 -15.05 -6.30
N SER A 197 -5.03 -15.97 -7.11
CA SER A 197 -4.90 -15.89 -8.56
C SER A 197 -5.53 -14.59 -9.09
N PRO A 198 -4.79 -13.77 -9.84
CA PRO A 198 -5.33 -12.55 -10.45
C PRO A 198 -6.13 -12.83 -11.74
N GLY A 199 -6.48 -14.09 -12.03
CA GLY A 199 -7.13 -14.49 -13.29
C GLY A 199 -6.15 -14.78 -14.44
N PHE A 200 -4.85 -14.59 -14.21
CA PHE A 200 -3.75 -15.00 -15.08
C PHE A 200 -2.63 -15.67 -14.28
N SER A 201 -1.71 -16.32 -15.00
CA SER A 201 -0.52 -16.98 -14.45
C SER A 201 0.55 -15.95 -14.12
N THR A 202 0.90 -15.84 -12.84
CA THR A 202 2.03 -15.02 -12.37
C THR A 202 3.35 -15.81 -12.40
N THR A 203 3.27 -17.13 -12.33
CA THR A 203 4.41 -18.04 -12.39
C THR A 203 4.82 -18.29 -13.83
N ARG A 204 6.14 -18.40 -14.09
CA ARG A 204 6.71 -18.78 -15.39
C ARG A 204 6.41 -17.82 -16.54
N VAL A 205 5.95 -16.60 -16.25
CA VAL A 205 5.77 -15.55 -17.26
C VAL A 205 6.73 -14.41 -16.93
N LEU A 206 7.61 -14.12 -17.87
CA LEU A 206 8.53 -12.99 -17.84
C LEU A 206 7.91 -11.83 -18.60
N ASP A 207 8.22 -10.62 -18.16
CA ASP A 207 7.78 -9.37 -18.76
C ASP A 207 8.98 -8.45 -18.96
N THR A 208 8.99 -7.75 -20.09
CA THR A 208 10.01 -6.77 -20.47
C THR A 208 9.48 -5.95 -21.64
N TRP A 209 10.07 -4.78 -21.89
CA TRP A 209 9.78 -4.01 -23.10
C TRP A 209 11.06 -3.48 -23.76
N ILE A 210 10.91 -2.96 -24.97
CA ILE A 210 12.00 -2.39 -25.76
C ILE A 210 11.58 -0.98 -26.21
N PRO A 211 12.38 0.06 -25.94
CA PRO A 211 12.05 1.45 -26.23
C PRO A 211 12.27 1.81 -27.72
N LEU A 212 11.45 1.23 -28.61
CA LEU A 212 11.55 1.43 -30.06
C LEU A 212 11.32 2.90 -30.48
N ALA A 213 10.41 3.62 -29.83
CA ALA A 213 10.14 5.01 -30.16
C ALA A 213 11.32 5.90 -29.73
N ALA A 214 11.92 5.64 -28.56
CA ALA A 214 13.13 6.36 -28.13
C ALA A 214 14.33 6.08 -29.05
N ALA A 215 14.40 4.89 -29.64
CA ALA A 215 15.39 4.52 -30.65
C ALA A 215 15.10 5.07 -32.06
N GLY A 216 14.05 5.87 -32.24
CA GLY A 216 13.73 6.54 -33.49
C GLY A 216 12.96 5.70 -34.51
N TYR A 217 12.32 4.59 -34.10
CA TYR A 217 11.53 3.77 -35.02
C TYR A 217 10.22 4.46 -35.43
N ASP A 218 9.94 4.43 -36.73
CA ASP A 218 8.62 4.72 -37.27
C ASP A 218 7.67 3.52 -37.12
N ALA A 219 6.38 3.71 -37.42
CA ALA A 219 5.40 2.65 -37.23
C ALA A 219 5.62 1.43 -38.15
N PRO A 220 5.92 1.58 -39.45
CA PRO A 220 6.21 0.44 -40.32
C PRO A 220 7.44 -0.37 -39.88
N ARG A 221 8.56 0.29 -39.55
CA ARG A 221 9.78 -0.40 -39.09
C ARG A 221 9.55 -1.10 -37.75
N ALA A 222 8.79 -0.48 -36.84
CA ALA A 222 8.44 -1.10 -35.56
C ALA A 222 7.58 -2.35 -35.75
N LYS A 223 6.61 -2.34 -36.68
CA LYS A 223 5.79 -3.52 -37.01
C LYS A 223 6.64 -4.69 -37.51
N THR A 224 7.54 -4.44 -38.46
CA THR A 224 8.45 -5.48 -38.99
C THR A 224 9.35 -6.04 -37.89
N PHE A 225 9.94 -5.16 -37.08
CA PHE A 225 10.78 -5.57 -35.95
C PHE A 225 10.03 -6.43 -34.94
N GLN A 226 8.81 -6.02 -34.54
CA GLN A 226 7.97 -6.80 -33.63
C GLN A 226 7.65 -8.19 -34.20
N ASP A 227 7.32 -8.30 -35.49
CA ASP A 227 7.02 -9.57 -36.14
C ASP A 227 8.22 -10.53 -36.16
N GLU A 228 9.42 -10.01 -36.46
CA GLU A 228 10.65 -10.79 -36.48
C GLU A 228 11.09 -11.21 -35.08
N LEU A 229 11.05 -10.27 -34.12
CA LEU A 229 11.47 -10.53 -32.76
C LEU A 229 10.58 -11.58 -32.10
N ILE A 230 9.25 -11.49 -32.23
CA ILE A 230 8.37 -12.47 -31.57
C ILE A 230 8.55 -13.88 -32.12
N GLN A 231 8.87 -14.02 -33.41
CA GLN A 231 9.16 -15.33 -34.02
C GLN A 231 10.46 -15.92 -33.46
N ARG A 232 11.52 -15.10 -33.34
CA ARG A 232 12.79 -15.52 -32.75
C ARG A 232 12.63 -15.91 -31.28
N VAL A 233 11.90 -15.12 -30.50
CA VAL A 233 11.62 -15.41 -29.08
C VAL A 233 10.88 -16.72 -28.91
N ARG A 234 9.87 -17.00 -29.74
CA ARG A 234 9.13 -18.29 -29.72
C ARG A 234 10.00 -19.48 -30.11
N ALA A 235 11.06 -19.27 -30.89
CA ALA A 235 12.00 -20.31 -31.27
C ALA A 235 13.08 -20.58 -30.21
N LEU A 236 13.16 -19.77 -29.14
CA LEU A 236 14.14 -19.96 -28.07
C LEU A 236 13.85 -21.26 -27.28
N PRO A 237 14.89 -22.03 -26.92
CA PRO A 237 14.71 -23.25 -26.13
C PRO A 237 14.01 -22.99 -24.79
N GLY A 238 12.93 -23.74 -24.52
CA GLY A 238 12.17 -23.65 -23.27
C GLY A 238 11.19 -22.48 -23.18
N VAL A 239 10.98 -21.71 -24.26
CA VAL A 239 9.85 -20.79 -24.39
C VAL A 239 8.63 -21.58 -24.85
N GLU A 240 7.55 -21.56 -24.07
CA GLU A 240 6.29 -22.24 -24.38
C GLU A 240 5.38 -21.35 -25.26
N ALA A 241 5.33 -20.05 -24.95
CA ALA A 241 4.53 -19.07 -25.68
C ALA A 241 5.11 -17.66 -25.45
N ALA A 242 4.89 -16.75 -26.41
CA ALA A 242 5.24 -15.35 -26.25
C ALA A 242 4.27 -14.45 -27.01
N ALA A 243 3.93 -13.32 -26.41
CA ALA A 243 2.97 -12.36 -26.96
C ALA A 243 3.31 -10.92 -26.56
N TYR A 244 2.81 -9.97 -27.33
CA TYR A 244 2.87 -8.54 -27.02
C TYR A 244 1.57 -8.06 -26.38
N ALA A 245 1.69 -7.06 -25.51
CA ALA A 245 0.57 -6.27 -25.01
C ALA A 245 0.99 -4.81 -24.81
N ARG A 246 0.10 -3.84 -25.03
CA ARG A 246 0.44 -2.43 -24.80
C ARG A 246 0.68 -2.12 -23.31
N ALA A 247 -0.04 -2.79 -22.42
CA ALA A 247 0.17 -2.65 -20.98
C ALA A 247 0.19 -4.00 -20.27
N VAL A 248 1.03 -4.07 -19.24
CA VAL A 248 1.14 -5.19 -18.31
C VAL A 248 0.04 -5.11 -17.25
N PRO A 249 -0.68 -6.21 -16.96
CA PRO A 249 -1.56 -6.30 -15.80
C PRO A 249 -0.81 -6.00 -14.50
N LEU A 250 -1.42 -5.21 -13.62
CA LEU A 250 -0.86 -4.72 -12.35
C LEU A 250 0.42 -3.87 -12.56
N GLY A 251 0.63 -3.38 -13.79
CA GLY A 251 1.66 -2.45 -14.19
C GLY A 251 1.40 -1.02 -13.70
N TYR A 252 2.45 -0.18 -13.75
CA TYR A 252 2.31 1.26 -13.54
C TYR A 252 1.65 1.98 -14.72
N GLY A 253 1.67 1.36 -15.91
CA GLY A 253 1.03 1.89 -17.10
C GLY A 253 -0.50 1.81 -17.03
N SER A 254 -1.19 2.87 -17.43
CA SER A 254 -2.66 2.85 -17.52
C SER A 254 -3.14 2.05 -18.71
N PHE A 255 -4.29 1.38 -18.57
CA PHE A 255 -5.01 0.79 -19.69
C PHE A 255 -5.60 1.87 -20.60
N SER A 256 -5.79 1.53 -21.87
CA SER A 256 -6.50 2.41 -22.79
C SER A 256 -7.97 2.46 -22.36
N SER A 257 -8.58 3.64 -22.37
CA SER A 257 -10.00 3.80 -22.01
C SER A 257 -10.72 4.55 -23.12
N THR A 258 -11.95 4.12 -23.43
CA THR A 258 -12.75 4.76 -24.48
C THR A 258 -14.24 4.68 -24.17
N PRO A 259 -15.04 5.68 -24.59
CA PRO A 259 -16.48 5.52 -24.67
C PRO A 259 -16.84 4.37 -25.59
N ILE A 260 -17.81 3.57 -25.19
CA ILE A 260 -18.32 2.44 -25.96
C ILE A 260 -19.81 2.59 -26.20
N ALA A 261 -20.26 2.03 -27.33
CA ALA A 261 -21.67 1.75 -27.58
C ALA A 261 -21.80 0.26 -27.88
N VAL A 262 -22.76 -0.43 -27.27
CA VAL A 262 -22.96 -1.87 -27.51
C VAL A 262 -24.24 -2.05 -28.31
N ASP A 263 -24.17 -2.83 -29.38
CA ASP A 263 -25.32 -3.13 -30.24
C ASP A 263 -26.44 -3.77 -29.40
N GLY A 264 -27.63 -3.16 -29.39
CA GLY A 264 -28.76 -3.60 -28.56
C GLY A 264 -28.69 -3.29 -27.06
N TYR A 265 -27.78 -2.41 -26.62
CA TYR A 265 -27.75 -1.84 -25.27
C TYR A 265 -28.09 -0.35 -25.30
N GLU A 266 -29.17 0.05 -24.65
CA GLU A 266 -29.52 1.45 -24.44
C GLU A 266 -28.98 1.93 -23.09
N ALA A 267 -28.09 2.92 -23.14
CA ALA A 267 -27.53 3.56 -21.95
C ALA A 267 -28.62 4.35 -21.22
N GLN A 268 -28.58 4.33 -19.89
CA GLN A 268 -29.51 5.12 -19.07
C GLN A 268 -29.29 6.63 -19.24
N LEU A 269 -30.29 7.44 -18.91
CA LEU A 269 -30.16 8.90 -18.89
C LEU A 269 -29.03 9.28 -17.90
N ASN A 270 -27.94 9.86 -18.41
CA ASN A 270 -26.67 10.17 -17.72
C ASN A 270 -25.65 9.05 -17.59
N GLU A 271 -25.88 7.86 -18.16
CA GLU A 271 -24.83 6.86 -18.32
C GLU A 271 -24.00 7.19 -19.57
N GLN A 272 -22.68 7.31 -19.42
CA GLN A 272 -21.74 7.29 -20.53
C GLN A 272 -20.91 6.02 -20.41
N PRO A 273 -21.31 4.92 -21.09
CA PRO A 273 -20.58 3.67 -21.01
C PRO A 273 -19.14 3.88 -21.46
N THR A 274 -18.21 3.65 -20.56
CA THR A 274 -16.77 3.62 -20.82
C THR A 274 -16.25 2.24 -20.43
N ALA A 275 -15.27 1.77 -21.17
CA ALA A 275 -14.57 0.53 -20.84
C ALA A 275 -13.08 0.69 -21.10
N GLU A 276 -12.30 0.08 -20.21
CA GLU A 276 -10.87 -0.08 -20.41
C GLU A 276 -10.59 -1.27 -21.31
N TYR A 277 -9.48 -1.20 -22.02
CA TYR A 277 -9.05 -2.24 -22.92
C TYR A 277 -7.53 -2.31 -23.05
N ASN A 278 -7.07 -3.46 -23.54
CA ASN A 278 -5.67 -3.67 -23.88
C ASN A 278 -5.52 -4.10 -25.34
N GLU A 279 -4.48 -3.59 -25.98
CA GLU A 279 -4.08 -3.97 -27.32
C GLU A 279 -3.09 -5.13 -27.22
N VAL A 280 -3.46 -6.30 -27.76
CA VAL A 280 -2.69 -7.55 -27.55
C VAL A 280 -2.43 -8.29 -28.85
N SER A 281 -1.32 -9.01 -28.92
CA SER A 281 -1.01 -9.87 -30.07
C SER A 281 -1.72 -11.23 -29.97
N PRO A 282 -1.67 -12.05 -31.03
CA PRO A 282 -1.99 -13.47 -30.94
C PRO A 282 -1.20 -14.17 -29.82
N ASP A 283 -1.79 -15.22 -29.27
CA ASP A 283 -1.26 -16.06 -28.18
C ASP A 283 -1.14 -15.34 -26.82
N TYR A 284 -1.67 -14.13 -26.67
CA TYR A 284 -1.61 -13.39 -25.40
C TYR A 284 -2.33 -14.13 -24.27
N PHE A 285 -3.55 -14.62 -24.50
CA PHE A 285 -4.31 -15.32 -23.45
C PHE A 285 -3.65 -16.65 -23.11
N ALA A 286 -3.12 -17.38 -24.10
CA ALA A 286 -2.33 -18.58 -23.86
C ALA A 286 -1.04 -18.28 -23.07
N THR A 287 -0.32 -17.21 -23.43
CA THR A 287 0.92 -16.78 -22.76
C THR A 287 0.65 -16.42 -21.30
N LEU A 288 -0.42 -15.69 -21.01
CA LEU A 288 -0.79 -15.34 -19.62
C LEU A 288 -1.61 -16.45 -18.94
N GLY A 289 -2.07 -17.47 -19.66
CA GLY A 289 -2.91 -18.53 -19.09
C GLY A 289 -4.30 -18.04 -18.69
N ILE A 290 -4.82 -17.03 -19.39
CA ILE A 290 -6.19 -16.52 -19.22
C ILE A 290 -7.13 -17.47 -19.98
N PRO A 291 -8.12 -18.09 -19.32
CA PRO A 291 -9.01 -19.04 -19.99
C PRO A 291 -9.92 -18.35 -21.02
N LEU A 292 -9.93 -18.89 -22.25
CA LEU A 292 -10.95 -18.60 -23.26
C LEU A 292 -12.22 -19.39 -22.92
N ILE A 293 -13.34 -18.69 -22.75
CA ILE A 293 -14.64 -19.27 -22.39
C ILE A 293 -15.40 -19.70 -23.64
N SER A 294 -15.39 -18.87 -24.70
CA SER A 294 -16.11 -19.16 -25.94
C SER A 294 -15.55 -18.34 -27.11
N GLY A 295 -15.76 -18.81 -28.34
CA GLY A 295 -15.30 -18.14 -29.56
C GLY A 295 -13.84 -18.50 -29.88
N ARG A 296 -13.09 -17.53 -30.40
CA ARG A 296 -11.69 -17.72 -30.80
C ARG A 296 -10.79 -16.62 -30.24
N GLU A 297 -9.50 -16.93 -30.16
CA GLU A 297 -8.44 -15.95 -29.92
C GLU A 297 -8.12 -15.15 -31.20
N PHE A 298 -7.34 -14.08 -31.05
CA PHE A 298 -6.79 -13.34 -32.16
C PHE A 298 -5.76 -14.18 -32.92
N THR A 299 -5.74 -14.00 -34.23
CA THR A 299 -4.82 -14.66 -35.15
C THR A 299 -4.00 -13.64 -35.89
N ARG A 300 -2.95 -14.07 -36.60
CA ARG A 300 -2.17 -13.18 -37.46
C ARG A 300 -2.99 -12.56 -38.60
N ALA A 301 -4.13 -13.16 -38.96
CA ALA A 301 -5.02 -12.64 -39.98
C ALA A 301 -5.88 -11.45 -39.49
N ASP A 302 -5.95 -11.20 -38.17
CA ASP A 302 -6.67 -10.05 -37.61
C ASP A 302 -5.78 -8.78 -37.64
N ASP A 303 -5.30 -8.42 -38.84
CA ASP A 303 -4.41 -7.28 -39.08
C ASP A 303 -5.17 -5.98 -39.38
N GLU A 304 -4.43 -4.91 -39.73
CA GLU A 304 -5.00 -3.61 -40.13
C GLU A 304 -5.92 -3.63 -41.35
N ASN A 305 -5.84 -4.65 -42.21
CA ASN A 305 -6.64 -4.79 -43.43
C ASN A 305 -7.88 -5.67 -43.22
N ALA A 306 -7.92 -6.42 -42.12
CA ALA A 306 -9.04 -7.26 -41.75
C ALA A 306 -10.19 -6.49 -41.10
N ALA A 307 -11.34 -7.17 -40.95
CA ALA A 307 -12.44 -6.65 -40.16
C ALA A 307 -11.99 -6.42 -38.70
N ARG A 308 -12.49 -5.33 -38.09
CA ARG A 308 -12.14 -5.02 -36.70
C ARG A 308 -12.80 -6.01 -35.76
N VAL A 309 -12.00 -6.62 -34.89
CA VAL A 309 -12.46 -7.64 -33.94
C VAL A 309 -12.06 -7.30 -32.50
N ALA A 310 -12.82 -7.81 -31.54
CA ALA A 310 -12.57 -7.66 -30.12
C ALA A 310 -12.85 -8.98 -29.37
N ILE A 311 -12.20 -9.12 -28.22
CA ILE A 311 -12.45 -10.19 -27.25
C ILE A 311 -12.86 -9.51 -25.95
N VAL A 312 -13.95 -9.96 -25.33
CA VAL A 312 -14.52 -9.31 -24.13
C VAL A 312 -14.39 -10.23 -22.91
N ASN A 313 -14.37 -9.67 -21.70
CA ASN A 313 -14.42 -10.48 -20.50
C ASN A 313 -15.87 -10.82 -20.07
N GLN A 314 -16.00 -11.81 -19.19
CA GLN A 314 -17.30 -12.27 -18.65
C GLN A 314 -18.07 -11.14 -17.95
N THR A 315 -17.40 -10.22 -17.23
CA THR A 315 -18.09 -9.09 -16.57
C THR A 315 -18.73 -8.15 -17.58
N MET A 316 -18.08 -7.90 -18.72
CA MET A 316 -18.63 -7.06 -19.78
C MET A 316 -19.89 -7.68 -20.39
N ILE A 317 -19.95 -9.02 -20.51
CA ILE A 317 -21.15 -9.75 -20.98
C ILE A 317 -22.29 -9.60 -19.98
N ALA A 318 -22.01 -9.81 -18.69
CA ALA A 318 -23.02 -9.68 -17.65
C ALA A 318 -23.66 -8.28 -17.66
N ARG A 319 -22.85 -7.23 -17.87
CA ARG A 319 -23.32 -5.85 -17.90
C ARG A 319 -24.11 -5.50 -19.17
N TYR A 320 -23.53 -5.71 -20.35
CA TYR A 320 -24.08 -5.15 -21.59
C TYR A 320 -24.93 -6.13 -22.39
N TRP A 321 -24.62 -7.43 -22.32
CA TRP A 321 -25.35 -8.47 -23.04
C TRP A 321 -26.37 -9.22 -22.17
N ARG A 322 -26.33 -9.05 -20.84
CA ARG A 322 -27.26 -9.66 -19.85
C ARG A 322 -27.42 -11.17 -20.05
N GLY A 323 -26.32 -11.87 -20.33
CA GLY A 323 -26.30 -13.32 -20.56
C GLY A 323 -26.61 -13.75 -22.00
N ARG A 324 -26.89 -12.83 -22.94
CA ARG A 324 -26.96 -13.15 -24.38
C ARG A 324 -25.57 -13.46 -24.92
N ASN A 325 -25.51 -14.32 -25.94
CA ASN A 325 -24.24 -14.65 -26.61
C ASN A 325 -23.67 -13.39 -27.28
N PRO A 326 -22.49 -12.90 -26.86
CA PRO A 326 -21.90 -11.71 -27.44
C PRO A 326 -21.20 -12.00 -28.78
N ILE A 327 -20.88 -13.26 -29.10
CA ILE A 327 -20.14 -13.62 -30.30
C ILE A 327 -20.95 -13.23 -31.54
N GLY A 328 -20.31 -12.51 -32.47
CA GLY A 328 -20.95 -11.97 -33.67
C GLY A 328 -21.62 -10.62 -33.45
N GLN A 329 -21.86 -10.21 -32.21
CA GLN A 329 -22.35 -8.88 -31.91
C GLN A 329 -21.23 -7.84 -32.01
N ARG A 330 -21.60 -6.56 -31.97
CA ARG A 330 -20.66 -5.47 -32.18
C ARG A 330 -20.67 -4.50 -31.01
N LEU A 331 -19.51 -3.92 -30.76
CA LEU A 331 -19.37 -2.73 -29.92
C LEU A 331 -18.60 -1.65 -30.67
N GLN A 332 -18.89 -0.39 -30.37
CA GLN A 332 -18.20 0.74 -30.94
C GLN A 332 -16.96 1.06 -30.10
N VAL A 333 -15.79 1.10 -30.73
CA VAL A 333 -14.51 1.44 -30.11
C VAL A 333 -13.89 2.58 -30.91
N LYS A 334 -13.69 3.74 -30.27
CA LYS A 334 -13.17 4.95 -30.94
C LYS A 334 -13.95 5.28 -32.23
N GLY A 335 -15.28 5.17 -32.19
CA GLY A 335 -16.17 5.46 -33.31
C GLY A 335 -16.34 4.34 -34.35
N ASN A 336 -15.54 3.27 -34.29
CA ASN A 336 -15.62 2.17 -35.24
C ASN A 336 -16.37 0.99 -34.65
N TRP A 337 -17.23 0.35 -35.44
CA TRP A 337 -17.85 -0.92 -35.05
C TRP A 337 -16.83 -2.06 -35.09
N VAL A 338 -16.78 -2.83 -34.01
CA VAL A 338 -15.84 -3.92 -33.79
C VAL A 338 -16.64 -5.15 -33.40
N GLN A 339 -16.43 -6.27 -34.09
CA GLN A 339 -17.15 -7.52 -33.85
C GLN A 339 -16.52 -8.30 -32.69
N VAL A 340 -17.35 -8.78 -31.77
CA VAL A 340 -16.90 -9.68 -30.70
C VAL A 340 -16.71 -11.08 -31.27
N VAL A 341 -15.48 -11.61 -31.17
CA VAL A 341 -15.11 -12.94 -31.70
C VAL A 341 -14.75 -13.94 -30.62
N GLY A 342 -14.57 -13.49 -29.38
CA GLY A 342 -14.22 -14.35 -28.27
C GLY A 342 -14.58 -13.75 -26.92
N VAL A 343 -14.58 -14.63 -25.92
CA VAL A 343 -14.87 -14.32 -24.53
C VAL A 343 -13.81 -14.94 -23.65
N VAL A 344 -13.26 -14.18 -22.72
CA VAL A 344 -12.27 -14.65 -21.74
C VAL A 344 -12.78 -14.48 -20.31
N LYS A 345 -12.16 -15.21 -19.39
CA LYS A 345 -12.40 -15.04 -17.95
C LYS A 345 -11.95 -13.66 -17.48
N ASP A 346 -12.53 -13.17 -16.39
CA ASP A 346 -12.08 -11.93 -15.76
C ASP A 346 -10.66 -12.09 -15.20
N SER A 347 -9.90 -11.02 -15.29
CA SER A 347 -8.58 -10.84 -14.70
C SER A 347 -8.55 -9.58 -13.86
N LYS A 348 -7.50 -9.43 -13.04
CA LYS A 348 -7.14 -8.19 -12.37
C LYS A 348 -6.30 -7.34 -13.30
N TYR A 349 -6.51 -6.03 -13.27
CA TYR A 349 -5.87 -5.09 -14.20
C TYR A 349 -5.04 -4.04 -13.48
N CYS A 350 -5.59 -3.28 -12.52
CA CYS A 350 -4.87 -2.20 -11.84
C CYS A 350 -4.46 -2.56 -10.41
N SER A 351 -5.28 -3.32 -9.69
CA SER A 351 -4.96 -3.75 -8.33
C SER A 351 -5.47 -5.16 -8.03
N MET A 352 -4.92 -5.79 -6.99
CA MET A 352 -5.34 -7.14 -6.59
C MET A 352 -6.72 -7.15 -5.91
N ASP A 353 -7.10 -6.05 -5.27
CA ASP A 353 -8.36 -5.88 -4.53
C ASP A 353 -9.51 -5.33 -5.38
N GLU A 354 -9.28 -5.01 -6.66
CA GLU A 354 -10.34 -4.44 -7.51
C GLU A 354 -11.54 -5.37 -7.70
N ALA A 355 -12.73 -4.80 -7.80
CA ALA A 355 -13.90 -5.55 -8.23
C ALA A 355 -13.76 -5.94 -9.71
N PRO A 356 -14.33 -7.10 -10.13
CA PRO A 356 -14.44 -7.41 -11.55
C PRO A 356 -15.14 -6.28 -12.30
N ARG A 357 -14.57 -5.87 -13.44
CA ARG A 357 -15.04 -4.73 -14.22
C ARG A 357 -15.10 -5.05 -15.70
N PRO A 358 -15.98 -4.37 -16.48
CA PRO A 358 -16.03 -4.55 -17.93
C PRO A 358 -14.70 -4.22 -18.58
N PHE A 359 -14.14 -5.17 -19.31
CA PHE A 359 -12.86 -5.03 -20.00
C PHE A 359 -12.90 -5.78 -21.33
N PHE A 360 -12.21 -5.24 -22.33
CA PHE A 360 -12.07 -5.89 -23.62
C PHE A 360 -10.64 -5.82 -24.15
N TYR A 361 -10.37 -6.58 -25.20
CA TYR A 361 -9.09 -6.68 -25.85
C TYR A 361 -9.29 -6.45 -27.34
N VAL A 362 -8.31 -5.84 -27.99
CA VAL A 362 -8.29 -5.62 -29.44
C VAL A 362 -6.95 -6.05 -30.02
N PRO A 363 -6.88 -6.44 -31.31
CA PRO A 363 -5.62 -6.79 -31.94
C PRO A 363 -4.64 -5.63 -31.95
N LEU A 364 -3.41 -5.88 -31.49
CA LEU A 364 -2.32 -4.90 -31.50
C LEU A 364 -2.04 -4.36 -32.91
N ARG A 365 -2.23 -5.17 -33.96
CA ARG A 365 -2.04 -4.73 -35.36
C ARG A 365 -3.04 -3.65 -35.79
N GLN A 366 -4.28 -3.75 -35.31
CA GLN A 366 -5.36 -2.80 -35.61
C GLN A 366 -5.29 -1.52 -34.77
N TYR A 367 -4.78 -1.63 -33.53
CA TYR A 367 -4.60 -0.53 -32.58
C TYR A 367 -3.12 -0.44 -32.17
N PHE A 368 -2.27 -0.10 -33.13
CA PHE A 368 -0.82 -0.23 -33.00
C PHE A 368 -0.19 0.60 -31.88
N SER A 369 0.65 -0.06 -31.08
CA SER A 369 1.60 0.56 -30.16
C SER A 369 3.03 0.29 -30.64
N LYS A 370 3.88 1.32 -30.61
CA LYS A 370 5.29 1.20 -30.98
C LYS A 370 6.11 0.44 -29.93
N GLU A 371 5.72 0.54 -28.67
CA GLU A 371 6.49 0.03 -27.53
C GLU A 371 5.58 -0.86 -26.68
N PRO A 372 5.10 -2.00 -27.19
CA PRO A 372 4.38 -2.96 -26.37
C PRO A 372 5.35 -3.73 -25.47
N ASP A 373 4.86 -4.13 -24.31
CA ASP A 373 5.50 -5.11 -23.44
C ASP A 373 5.46 -6.51 -24.07
N ILE A 374 6.51 -7.28 -23.82
CA ILE A 374 6.74 -8.65 -24.28
C ILE A 374 6.54 -9.58 -23.10
N HIS A 375 5.54 -10.44 -23.21
CA HIS A 375 5.26 -11.48 -22.25
C HIS A 375 5.82 -12.80 -22.78
N ILE A 376 6.62 -13.50 -21.97
CA ILE A 376 7.29 -14.74 -22.37
C ILE A 376 6.98 -15.81 -21.32
N ARG A 377 6.22 -16.84 -21.71
CA ARG A 377 5.99 -18.03 -20.89
C ARG A 377 7.13 -19.01 -21.09
N THR A 378 7.79 -19.42 -20.00
CA THR A 378 8.99 -20.25 -20.09
C THR A 378 9.21 -21.11 -18.84
N THR A 379 9.84 -22.27 -19.02
CA THR A 379 10.31 -23.12 -17.92
C THR A 379 11.76 -22.82 -17.52
N GLN A 380 12.45 -21.94 -18.25
CA GLN A 380 13.84 -21.59 -18.01
C GLN A 380 13.98 -20.49 -16.95
N PRO A 381 15.13 -20.39 -16.26
CA PRO A 381 15.43 -19.27 -15.38
C PRO A 381 15.44 -17.94 -16.13
N LEU A 382 15.04 -16.86 -15.45
CA LEU A 382 14.97 -15.51 -15.99
C LEU A 382 16.28 -15.08 -16.68
N GLN A 383 17.42 -15.31 -16.03
CA GLN A 383 18.73 -14.89 -16.55
C GLN A 383 19.09 -15.56 -17.88
N THR A 384 18.68 -16.82 -18.07
CA THR A 384 18.92 -17.58 -19.31
C THR A 384 18.11 -16.98 -20.46
N VAL A 385 16.82 -16.72 -20.23
CA VAL A 385 15.93 -16.12 -21.24
C VAL A 385 16.32 -14.67 -21.53
N GLN A 386 16.68 -13.90 -20.52
CA GLN A 386 17.16 -12.52 -20.67
C GLN A 386 18.41 -12.46 -21.55
N THR A 387 19.41 -13.31 -21.30
CA THR A 387 20.64 -13.36 -22.09
C THR A 387 20.35 -13.74 -23.55
N ALA A 388 19.45 -14.71 -23.77
CA ALA A 388 19.03 -15.12 -25.11
C ALA A 388 18.26 -14.00 -25.84
N LEU A 389 17.32 -13.32 -25.15
CA LEU A 389 16.56 -12.21 -25.70
C LEU A 389 17.48 -11.04 -26.09
N ILE A 390 18.41 -10.65 -25.22
CA ILE A 390 19.38 -9.59 -25.51
C ILE A 390 20.18 -9.91 -26.78
N ARG A 391 20.56 -11.18 -26.97
CA ARG A 391 21.28 -11.63 -28.18
C ARG A 391 20.42 -11.47 -29.42
N GLU A 392 19.16 -11.91 -29.40
CA GLU A 392 18.24 -11.78 -30.54
C GLU A 392 17.93 -10.31 -30.85
N VAL A 393 17.72 -9.47 -29.83
CA VAL A 393 17.50 -8.04 -30.00
C VAL A 393 18.71 -7.36 -30.64
N ARG A 394 19.93 -7.65 -30.15
CA ARG A 394 21.16 -7.11 -30.75
C ARG A 394 21.42 -7.62 -32.17
N ALA A 395 20.99 -8.84 -32.50
CA ALA A 395 21.10 -9.37 -33.85
C ALA A 395 20.17 -8.66 -34.85
N LEU A 396 19.03 -8.13 -34.37
CA LEU A 396 18.11 -7.33 -35.18
C LEU A 396 18.54 -5.85 -35.25
N ASP A 397 18.91 -5.25 -34.11
CA ASP A 397 19.46 -3.90 -34.05
C ASP A 397 20.42 -3.75 -32.84
N PRO A 398 21.72 -3.54 -33.08
CA PRO A 398 22.72 -3.39 -32.02
C PRO A 398 22.52 -2.17 -31.11
N ASN A 399 21.74 -1.17 -31.53
CA ASN A 399 21.51 0.05 -30.76
C ASN A 399 20.37 -0.08 -29.73
N LEU A 400 19.62 -1.20 -29.77
CA LEU A 400 18.52 -1.44 -28.85
C LEU A 400 19.02 -2.06 -27.54
N ALA A 401 18.47 -1.54 -26.44
CA ALA A 401 18.62 -2.12 -25.11
C ALA A 401 17.29 -2.73 -24.67
N VAL A 402 17.36 -3.92 -24.10
CA VAL A 402 16.22 -4.55 -23.42
C VAL A 402 16.08 -3.88 -22.05
N TYR A 403 14.87 -3.45 -21.70
CA TYR A 403 14.61 -2.93 -20.36
C TYR A 403 14.78 -4.03 -19.30
N GLU A 404 14.64 -3.67 -18.02
CA GLU A 404 14.62 -4.65 -16.94
C GLU A 404 13.58 -5.75 -17.24
N MET A 405 14.03 -7.00 -17.23
CA MET A 405 13.16 -8.16 -17.35
C MET A 405 12.81 -8.65 -15.95
N ILE A 406 11.52 -8.76 -15.67
CA ILE A 406 10.98 -9.19 -14.38
C ILE A 406 10.01 -10.34 -14.56
N THR A 407 9.64 -11.01 -13.48
CA THR A 407 8.54 -11.99 -13.51
C THR A 407 7.20 -11.29 -13.26
N LEU A 408 6.09 -11.82 -13.78
CA LEU A 408 4.76 -11.30 -13.39
C LEU A 408 4.47 -11.47 -11.89
N GLN A 409 5.12 -12.44 -11.23
CA GLN A 409 5.08 -12.57 -9.77
C GLN A 409 5.75 -11.37 -9.08
N GLU A 410 6.91 -10.95 -9.56
CA GLU A 410 7.58 -9.75 -9.09
C GLU A 410 6.75 -8.49 -9.39
N GLN A 411 6.05 -8.44 -10.53
CA GLN A 411 5.12 -7.35 -10.83
C GLN A 411 3.98 -7.24 -9.79
N VAL A 412 3.41 -8.38 -9.37
CA VAL A 412 2.42 -8.42 -8.27
C VAL A 412 3.04 -7.90 -6.96
N GLU A 413 4.27 -8.30 -6.66
CA GLU A 413 4.98 -7.87 -5.44
C GLU A 413 5.30 -6.37 -5.45
N ARG A 414 5.70 -5.83 -6.60
CA ARG A 414 5.92 -4.39 -6.83
C ARG A 414 4.60 -3.60 -6.69
N SER A 415 3.51 -4.10 -7.25
CA SER A 415 2.19 -3.43 -7.17
C SER A 415 1.62 -3.36 -5.74
N THR A 416 1.98 -4.33 -4.88
CA THR A 416 1.54 -4.40 -3.47
C THR A 416 2.62 -3.90 -2.49
N SER A 417 3.64 -3.19 -2.98
CA SER A 417 4.76 -2.72 -2.16
C SER A 417 4.35 -1.64 -1.14
N HIS A 418 3.40 -0.77 -1.49
CA HIS A 418 2.87 0.25 -0.58
C HIS A 418 2.20 -0.35 0.66
N GLU A 419 1.58 -1.52 0.53
CA GLU A 419 0.93 -2.24 1.63
C GLU A 419 1.96 -2.84 2.62
N LEU A 420 3.17 -3.18 2.15
CA LEU A 420 4.24 -3.69 3.02
C LEU A 420 4.72 -2.64 4.02
N VAL A 421 4.80 -1.37 3.60
CA VAL A 421 5.22 -0.27 4.48
C VAL A 421 4.26 -0.17 5.66
N ALA A 422 2.96 -0.23 5.39
CA ALA A 422 1.92 -0.21 6.42
C ALA A 422 2.03 -1.42 7.36
N VAL A 423 2.11 -2.64 6.81
CA VAL A 423 2.23 -3.87 7.61
C VAL A 423 3.50 -3.88 8.47
N ALA A 424 4.63 -3.47 7.92
CA ALA A 424 5.90 -3.40 8.64
C ALA A 424 5.85 -2.39 9.80
N LEU A 425 5.26 -1.22 9.58
CA LEU A 425 5.11 -0.20 10.61
C LEU A 425 4.14 -0.65 11.71
N VAL A 426 3.00 -1.27 11.36
CA VAL A 426 2.07 -1.82 12.36
C VAL A 426 2.72 -2.93 13.18
N ALA A 427 3.47 -3.84 12.54
CA ALA A 427 4.19 -4.89 13.24
C ALA A 427 5.26 -4.32 14.20
N LEU A 428 6.01 -3.31 13.75
CA LEU A 428 6.99 -2.61 14.57
C LEU A 428 6.35 -1.93 15.78
N PHE A 429 5.26 -1.17 15.57
CA PHE A 429 4.53 -0.49 16.65
C PHE A 429 3.85 -1.48 17.60
N GLY A 430 3.33 -2.59 17.11
CA GLY A 430 2.80 -3.68 17.93
C GLY A 430 3.88 -4.31 18.82
N GLY A 431 5.07 -4.56 18.28
CA GLY A 431 6.23 -5.05 19.04
C GLY A 431 6.68 -4.06 20.12
N LEU A 432 6.77 -2.77 19.77
CA LEU A 432 7.13 -1.70 20.71
C LEU A 432 6.07 -1.54 21.81
N ALA A 433 4.79 -1.61 21.46
CA ALA A 433 3.67 -1.63 22.40
C ALA A 433 3.74 -2.80 23.37
N LEU A 434 4.10 -3.99 22.90
CA LEU A 434 4.28 -5.18 23.75
C LEU A 434 5.46 -5.03 24.72
N LEU A 435 6.59 -4.51 24.25
CA LEU A 435 7.75 -4.23 25.08
C LEU A 435 7.40 -3.21 26.17
N LEU A 436 6.72 -2.13 25.80
CA LEU A 436 6.22 -1.14 26.75
C LEU A 436 5.24 -1.74 27.76
N ALA A 437 4.32 -2.61 27.33
CA ALA A 437 3.40 -3.35 28.22
C ALA A 437 4.15 -4.20 29.23
N SER A 438 5.20 -4.89 28.79
CA SER A 438 6.03 -5.73 29.65
C SER A 438 6.76 -4.92 30.72
N ILE A 439 7.31 -3.75 30.35
CA ILE A 439 7.95 -2.82 31.30
C ILE A 439 6.92 -2.25 32.29
N GLY A 440 5.74 -1.87 31.80
CA GLY A 440 4.64 -1.35 32.62
C GLY A 440 4.20 -2.35 33.68
N LEU A 441 4.13 -3.63 33.29
CA LEU A 441 3.76 -4.74 34.16
C LEU A 441 4.84 -5.07 35.19
N TYR A 442 6.12 -4.98 34.83
CA TYR A 442 7.23 -5.11 35.79
C TYR A 442 7.24 -3.99 36.85
N GLY A 443 6.78 -2.79 36.48
CA GLY A 443 6.68 -1.65 37.40
C GLY A 443 5.51 -1.71 38.39
N VAL A 444 4.60 -2.69 38.24
CA VAL A 444 3.42 -2.91 39.12
C VAL A 444 3.76 -3.84 40.27
#